data_AF-A0A957MYR1-F1
#
_entry.id   AF-A0A957MYR1-F1
#
_cell.length_a   1.000
_cell.length_b   1.000
_cell.length_c   1.000
_cell.angle_alpha   90.00
_cell.angle_beta   90.00
_cell.angle_gamma   90.00
#
_symmetry.space_group_name_H-M   'P 1'
#
loop_
_entity.id
_entity.type
_entity.pdbx_description
1 polymer ?
#
loop_
_entity_poly.entity_id
_entity_poly.type
_entity_poly.pdbx_seq_one_letter_code
_entity_poly.pdbx_strand_id
1 'polypeptide(L)' 'GYVYRGSAYPAWNGIYFYGDYCSGHIWAMAPDSAGGWATALVADTDLVISSFGEDQDGELYVIDYGGGTIYRMMPAE' A
#
# COMPACT_ATOMS: atom_id res chain seq x y z
N GLY A 1 -7.85 -1.05 -0.67
CA GLY A 1 -6.55 -1.64 -0.32
C GLY A 1 -6.35 -2.94 -1.06
N TYR A 2 -5.11 -3.38 -1.19
CA TYR A 2 -4.69 -4.57 -1.95
C TYR A 2 -3.66 -5.36 -1.15
N VAL A 3 -3.61 -6.67 -1.37
CA VAL A 3 -2.52 -7.52 -0.85
C VAL A 3 -1.41 -7.53 -1.88
N TYR A 4 -0.18 -7.21 -1.48
CA TYR A 4 0.96 -7.22 -2.40
C TYR A 4 1.31 -8.66 -2.81
N ARG A 5 1.43 -8.89 -4.12
CA ARG A 5 1.77 -10.19 -4.73
C ARG A 5 2.95 -10.11 -5.71
N GLY A 6 3.56 -8.93 -5.81
CA GLY A 6 4.70 -8.69 -6.67
C GLY A 6 5.92 -9.49 -6.30
N SER A 7 6.86 -9.56 -7.25
CA SER A 7 8.11 -10.30 -7.10
C SER A 7 9.31 -9.41 -6.82
N ALA A 8 9.20 -8.08 -7.05
CA ALA A 8 10.28 -7.15 -6.80
C ALA A 8 10.57 -6.99 -5.30
N TYR A 9 9.55 -7.09 -4.44
CA TYR A 9 9.67 -6.95 -2.99
C TYR A 9 9.13 -8.19 -2.24
N PRO A 10 9.88 -9.31 -2.18
CA PRO A 10 9.40 -10.54 -1.55
C PRO A 10 8.95 -10.38 -0.09
N ALA A 11 9.57 -9.45 0.65
CA ALA A 11 9.20 -9.16 2.04
C ALA A 11 7.80 -8.54 2.19
N TRP A 12 7.21 -8.03 1.11
CA TRP A 12 5.86 -7.48 1.10
C TRP A 12 4.79 -8.51 0.77
N ASN A 13 5.18 -9.72 0.35
CA ASN A 13 4.22 -10.73 -0.09
C ASN A 13 3.23 -11.08 1.04
N GLY A 14 1.94 -10.93 0.75
CA GLY A 14 0.88 -11.19 1.73
C GLY A 14 0.54 -10.01 2.65
N ILE A 15 1.27 -8.90 2.58
CA ILE A 15 0.94 -7.66 3.34
C ILE A 15 -0.23 -6.95 2.65
N TYR A 16 -1.23 -6.56 3.44
CA TYR A 16 -2.37 -5.76 2.97
C TYR A 16 -2.10 -4.27 3.12
N PHE A 17 -2.05 -3.54 2.00
CA PHE A 17 -1.87 -2.10 1.97
C PHE A 17 -3.21 -1.39 1.77
N TYR A 18 -3.48 -0.36 2.56
CA TYR A 18 -4.70 0.43 2.48
C TYR A 18 -4.43 1.88 2.88
N GLY A 19 -5.33 2.78 2.52
CA GLY A 19 -5.23 4.19 2.86
C GLY A 19 -6.59 4.84 2.83
N ASP A 20 -6.65 6.09 3.27
CA ASP A 20 -7.88 6.88 3.26
C ASP A 20 -7.74 8.16 2.44
N TYR A 21 -8.86 8.59 1.89
CA TYR A 21 -8.97 9.70 0.95
C TYR A 21 -8.62 11.05 1.57
N CYS A 22 -8.88 11.22 2.87
CA CYS A 22 -8.82 12.53 3.51
C CYS A 22 -7.43 12.86 4.06
N SER A 23 -6.75 11.88 4.66
CA SER A 23 -5.45 12.11 5.30
C SER A 23 -4.26 11.77 4.40
N GLY A 24 -4.46 10.97 3.35
CA GLY A 24 -3.36 10.52 2.50
C GLY A 24 -2.42 9.51 3.18
N HIS A 25 -2.79 9.01 4.36
CA HIS A 25 -2.04 7.95 5.04
C HIS A 25 -2.14 6.61 4.29
N ILE A 26 -1.01 5.91 4.20
CA ILE A 26 -0.95 4.53 3.74
C ILE A 26 -0.50 3.65 4.90
N TRP A 27 -1.27 2.60 5.15
CA TRP A 27 -1.08 1.61 6.19
C TRP A 27 -0.76 0.25 5.59
N ALA A 28 0.02 -0.53 6.31
CA ALA A 28 0.28 -1.93 6.04
C ALA A 28 -0.25 -2.79 7.19
N MET A 29 -1.00 -3.84 6.86
CA MET A 29 -1.51 -4.81 7.81
C MET A 29 -0.99 -6.21 7.48
N ALA A 30 -0.48 -6.90 8.50
CA ALA A 30 0.07 -8.24 8.40
C ALA A 30 -0.30 -9.09 9.64
N PRO A 31 -0.29 -10.43 9.54
CA PRO A 31 -0.53 -11.29 10.69
C PRO A 31 0.52 -11.04 11.79
N ASP A 32 0.06 -11.01 13.05
CA ASP A 32 0.97 -10.95 14.20
C ASP A 32 1.30 -12.35 14.74
N SER A 33 2.25 -12.43 15.68
CA SER A 33 2.66 -13.69 16.30
C SER A 33 1.64 -14.29 17.28
N ALA A 34 0.58 -13.56 17.63
CA ALA A 34 -0.48 -13.97 18.54
C ALA A 34 -1.73 -14.49 17.81
N GLY A 35 -1.66 -14.64 16.48
CA GLY A 35 -2.79 -15.08 15.66
C GLY A 35 -3.79 -13.96 15.34
N GLY A 36 -3.42 -12.71 15.61
CA GLY A 36 -4.14 -11.51 15.23
C GLY A 36 -3.53 -10.82 14.01
N TRP A 37 -3.78 -9.51 13.90
CA TRP A 37 -3.27 -8.66 12.83
C TRP A 37 -2.68 -7.39 13.45
N ALA A 38 -1.49 -7.02 12.99
CA ALA A 38 -0.85 -5.76 13.31
C ALA A 38 -0.98 -4.80 12.12
N THR A 39 -1.16 -3.51 12.41
CA THR A 39 -1.14 -2.44 11.41
C THR A 39 -0.04 -1.43 11.73
N ALA A 40 0.59 -0.89 10.69
CA ALA A 40 1.60 0.15 10.78
C ALA A 40 1.37 1.21 9.71
N LEU A 41 1.56 2.49 10.06
CA LEU A 41 1.62 3.57 9.09
C LEU A 41 2.94 3.43 8.32
N VAL A 42 2.88 3.29 6.99
CA VAL A 42 4.05 3.08 6.13
C VAL A 42 4.34 4.24 5.20
N ALA A 43 3.38 5.12 4.98
CA ALA A 43 3.61 6.40 4.34
C ALA A 43 2.63 7.46 4.87
N ASP A 44 3.16 8.65 5.11
CA ASP A 44 2.42 9.88 5.38
C ASP A 44 2.61 10.78 4.16
N THR A 45 1.52 11.03 3.44
CA THR A 45 1.54 11.70 2.13
C THR A 45 0.40 12.69 2.03
N ASP A 46 0.55 13.70 1.17
CA ASP A 46 -0.52 14.65 0.85
C ASP A 46 -1.45 14.16 -0.28
N LEU A 47 -1.42 12.85 -0.60
CA LEU A 47 -2.19 12.30 -1.73
C LEU A 47 -3.67 12.19 -1.39
N VAL A 48 -4.52 12.45 -2.39
CA VAL A 48 -5.96 12.18 -2.28
C VAL A 48 -6.22 10.76 -2.75
N ILE A 49 -5.97 9.79 -1.86
CA ILE A 49 -5.98 8.37 -2.19
C ILE A 49 -7.40 7.90 -2.52
N SER A 50 -7.65 7.62 -3.80
CA SER A 50 -8.95 7.14 -4.28
C SER A 50 -8.99 5.62 -4.45
N SER A 51 -7.85 5.02 -4.76
CA SER A 51 -7.74 3.58 -4.97
C SER A 51 -6.26 3.16 -4.98
N PHE A 52 -6.05 1.87 -5.15
CA PHE A 52 -4.78 1.24 -5.47
C PHE A 52 -5.01 0.36 -6.71
N GLY A 53 -3.92 -0.07 -7.35
CA GLY A 53 -3.97 -1.02 -8.46
C GLY A 53 -2.69 -1.84 -8.53
N GLU A 54 -2.72 -2.93 -9.28
CA GLU A 54 -1.55 -3.78 -9.55
C GLU A 54 -1.34 -3.93 -11.05
N ASP A 55 -0.08 -4.10 -11.47
CA ASP A 55 0.25 -4.49 -12.84
C ASP A 55 0.24 -6.03 -13.00
N GLN A 56 0.59 -6.51 -14.21
CA GLN A 56 0.60 -7.95 -14.50
C GLN A 56 1.61 -8.75 -13.66
N ASP A 57 2.61 -8.07 -13.09
CA ASP A 57 3.65 -8.69 -12.26
C ASP A 57 3.30 -8.64 -10.77
N GLY A 58 2.14 -8.07 -10.41
CA GLY A 58 1.65 -7.94 -9.03
C GLY A 58 2.26 -6.77 -8.27
N GLU A 59 2.96 -5.87 -8.94
CA GLU A 59 3.55 -4.67 -8.32
C GLU A 59 2.46 -3.65 -8.03
N LEU A 60 2.56 -3.00 -6.87
CA LEU A 60 1.48 -2.19 -6.33
C LEU A 60 1.64 -0.70 -6.68
N TYR A 61 0.53 -0.06 -6.98
CA TYR A 61 0.42 1.35 -7.30
C TYR A 61 -0.68 2.02 -6.46
N VAL A 62 -0.50 3.29 -6.12
CA VAL A 62 -1.50 4.16 -5.47
C VAL A 62 -2.01 5.21 -6.45
N ILE A 63 -3.32 5.45 -6.43
CA ILE A 63 -4.00 6.38 -7.34
C ILE A 63 -4.38 7.65 -6.57
N ASP A 64 -3.71 8.75 -6.92
CA ASP A 64 -3.98 10.08 -6.39
C ASP A 64 -5.00 10.80 -7.28
N TYR A 65 -6.21 10.95 -6.75
CA TYR A 65 -7.29 11.66 -7.44
C TYR A 65 -7.08 13.18 -7.47
N GLY A 66 -6.38 13.74 -6.49
CA GLY A 66 -6.16 15.17 -6.35
C GLY A 66 -5.14 15.70 -7.34
N GLY A 67 -4.02 14.98 -7.49
CA GLY A 67 -2.96 15.30 -8.45
C GLY A 67 -3.08 14.59 -9.81
N GLY A 68 -4.00 13.65 -9.97
CA GLY A 68 -4.20 12.92 -11.24
C GLY A 68 -3.03 12.01 -11.62
N THR A 69 -2.26 11.55 -10.62
CA THR A 69 -1.03 10.76 -10.83
C THR A 69 -1.16 9.36 -10.23
N ILE A 70 -0.56 8.37 -10.89
CA ILE A 70 -0.43 7.01 -10.38
C ILE A 70 1.02 6.81 -9.96
N TYR A 71 1.24 6.47 -8.69
CA TYR A 71 2.57 6.25 -8.14
C TYR A 71 2.80 4.76 -7.91
N ARG A 72 3.98 4.26 -8.28
CA ARG A 72 4.41 2.92 -7.90
C ARG A 72 4.86 2.92 -6.43
N MET A 73 4.42 1.93 -5.67
CA MET A 73 4.87 1.73 -4.29
C MET A 73 6.20 0.98 -4.25
N MET A 74 7.10 1.42 -3.36
CA MET A 74 8.41 0.81 -3.13
C MET A 74 8.81 0.92 -1.65
N PRO A 75 9.70 0.05 -1.14
CA PRO A 75 10.28 0.17 0.19
C PRO A 75 10.98 1.52 0.40
N ALA A 76 10.93 2.03 1.62
CA ALA A 76 11.78 3.14 2.05
C ALA A 76 13.25 2.68 2.09
N GLU A 77 14.18 3.60 1.80
CA GLU A 77 15.63 3.39 1.95
C GLU A 77 16.08 3.35 3.42
#